data_AF-A0A4U0SZI9-F1
#
_entry.id   AF-A0A4U0SZI9-F1
#
_cell.length_a   1.000
_cell.length_b   1.000
_cell.length_c   1.000
_cell.angle_alpha   90.00
_cell.angle_beta   90.00
_cell.angle_gamma   90.00
#
_symmetry.space_group_name_H-M   'P 1'
#
loop_
_entity.id
_entity.type
_entity.pdbx_description
1 polymer ?
#
loop_
_entity_poly.entity_id
_entity_poly.type
_entity_poly.pdbx_seq_one_letter_code
_entity_poly.pdbx_strand_id
1 'polypeptide(L)'
;MRHALADYLARARGVRTDPERIVICSGFAGGLALLARVLKASGARRAAVESYGLAPHRDLFTAAGLRTLPLPVDEYGARTDELSAAPDVRAALLTPAHQYPTGVTLHPDRRAVVIDWARTTTGIVLEDDYDGEFRYDRQPVDPTPLQFEKAAGQRHDRAPAMRHG
;
A
#
# COMPACT_ATOMS: atom_id res chain seq x y z
N MET A 1 21.31 -0.52 10.21
CA MET A 1 19.90 -0.84 10.56
C MET A 1 18.92 -0.46 9.45
N ARG A 2 18.82 0.80 9.00
CA ARG A 2 17.83 1.21 7.98
C ARG A 2 17.94 0.48 6.64
N HIS A 3 19.16 0.23 6.14
CA HIS A 3 19.39 -0.53 4.90
C HIS A 3 18.81 -1.95 4.98
N ALA A 4 19.16 -2.69 6.04
CA ALA A 4 18.63 -4.04 6.26
C ALA A 4 17.09 -4.06 6.37
N LEU A 5 16.49 -3.02 6.96
CA LEU A 5 15.03 -2.89 7.04
C LEU A 5 14.39 -2.60 5.67
N ALA A 6 14.99 -1.74 4.85
CA ALA A 6 14.53 -1.49 3.48
C ALA A 6 14.54 -2.78 2.65
N ASP A 7 15.63 -3.56 2.74
CA ASP A 7 15.76 -4.85 2.06
C ASP A 7 14.73 -5.87 2.55
N TYR A 8 14.48 -5.93 3.86
CA TYR A 8 13.45 -6.77 4.45
C TYR A 8 12.06 -6.38 3.93
N LEU A 9 11.70 -5.10 4.01
CA LEU A 9 10.40 -4.59 3.56
C LEU A 9 10.17 -4.83 2.06
N ALA A 10 11.21 -4.73 1.23
CA ALA A 10 11.10 -5.04 -0.19
C ALA A 10 10.73 -6.52 -0.43
N ARG A 11 11.38 -7.46 0.27
CA ARG A 11 11.11 -8.90 0.12
C ARG A 11 9.81 -9.33 0.81
N ALA A 12 9.65 -8.94 2.07
CA ALA A 12 8.57 -9.40 2.93
C ALA A 12 7.28 -8.63 2.73
N ARG A 13 7.31 -7.40 2.20
CA ARG A 13 6.14 -6.51 2.04
C ARG A 13 5.96 -5.91 0.65
N GLY A 14 6.90 -6.11 -0.27
CA GLY A 14 6.86 -5.47 -1.58
C GLY A 14 7.09 -3.95 -1.54
N VAL A 15 7.47 -3.41 -0.37
CA VAL A 15 7.70 -1.97 -0.17
C VAL A 15 9.11 -1.64 -0.64
N ARG A 16 9.19 -0.95 -1.78
CA ARG A 16 10.45 -0.42 -2.32
C ARG A 16 10.63 1.02 -1.82
N THR A 17 11.54 1.22 -0.89
CA THR A 17 11.81 2.55 -0.32
C THR A 17 13.31 2.77 -0.13
N ASP A 18 13.73 4.02 -0.17
CA ASP A 18 15.08 4.41 0.17
C ASP A 18 15.28 4.31 1.71
N PRO A 19 16.39 3.73 2.21
CA PRO A 19 16.68 3.68 3.63
C PRO A 19 16.60 5.03 4.36
N GLU A 20 16.89 6.14 3.69
CA GLU A 20 16.79 7.51 4.25
C GLU A 20 15.34 7.94 4.50
N ARG A 21 14.37 7.31 3.82
CA ARG A 21 12.93 7.54 4.03
C ARG A 21 12.35 6.72 5.19
N ILE A 22 13.18 5.92 5.87
CA ILE A 22 12.76 5.08 7.00
C ILE A 22 12.98 5.82 8.32
N VAL A 23 11.87 6.11 9.00
CA VAL A 23 11.86 6.62 10.37
C VAL A 23 11.55 5.47 11.31
N ILE A 24 12.43 5.24 12.30
CA ILE A 24 12.23 4.23 13.34
C ILE A 24 11.65 4.93 14.55
N CYS A 25 10.50 4.45 15.02
CA CYS A 25 9.79 4.95 16.19
C CYS A 25 9.84 3.91 17.31
N SER A 26 9.64 4.33 18.57
CA SER A 26 9.54 3.41 19.72
C SER A 26 8.23 2.61 19.78
N GLY A 27 7.33 2.83 18.82
CA GLY A 27 6.06 2.13 18.69
C GLY A 27 5.12 2.83 17.71
N PHE A 28 4.07 2.14 17.28
CA PHE A 28 3.09 2.64 16.31
C PHE A 28 2.41 3.92 16.80
N ALA A 29 1.86 3.92 18.01
CA ALA A 29 1.15 5.07 18.58
C ALA A 29 2.01 6.34 18.63
N GLY A 30 3.28 6.22 19.05
CA GLY A 30 4.21 7.35 19.07
C GLY A 30 4.55 7.87 17.67
N GLY A 31 4.72 6.97 16.69
CA GLY A 31 4.94 7.33 15.29
C GLY A 31 3.71 8.02 14.68
N LEU A 32 2.52 7.48 14.90
CA LEU A 32 1.27 8.06 14.44
C LEU A 32 1.00 9.42 15.08
N ALA A 33 1.29 9.59 16.38
CA ALA A 33 1.20 10.88 17.07
C ALA A 33 2.13 11.95 16.48
N LEU A 34 3.36 11.57 16.11
CA LEU A 34 4.29 12.46 15.42
C LEU A 34 3.75 12.83 14.03
N LEU A 35 3.31 11.85 13.25
CA LEU A 35 2.78 12.08 11.91
C LEU A 35 1.51 12.94 11.93
N ALA A 36 0.60 12.72 12.88
CA ALA A 36 -0.60 13.54 13.05
C ALA A 36 -0.27 15.02 13.30
N ARG A 37 0.75 15.31 14.12
CA ARG A 37 1.24 16.68 14.35
C ARG A 37 1.86 17.29 13.10
N VAL A 38 2.64 16.51 12.34
CA VAL A 38 3.21 16.95 11.06
C VAL A 38 2.10 17.27 10.06
N LEU A 39 1.11 16.39 9.91
CA LEU A 39 -0.06 16.62 9.04
C LEU A 39 -0.77 17.93 9.41
N LYS A 40 -1.02 18.14 10.71
CA LYS A 40 -1.64 19.37 11.20
C LYS A 40 -0.79 20.61 10.88
N ALA A 41 0.51 20.56 11.13
CA ALA A 41 1.44 21.66 10.84
C ALA A 41 1.50 21.97 9.33
N SER A 42 1.36 20.95 8.48
CA SER A 42 1.24 21.09 7.02
C SER A 42 -0.14 21.56 6.54
N GLY A 43 -1.05 21.93 7.45
CA GLY A 43 -2.35 22.51 7.13
C GLY A 43 -3.50 21.50 6.98
N ALA A 44 -3.27 20.21 7.24
CA ALA A 44 -4.36 19.23 7.26
C ALA A 44 -5.40 19.60 8.32
N ARG A 45 -6.68 19.43 7.96
CA ARG A 45 -7.82 19.68 8.87
C ARG A 45 -8.53 18.41 9.28
N ARG A 46 -8.50 17.39 8.43
CA ARG A 46 -9.20 16.13 8.64
C ARG A 46 -8.37 14.95 8.14
N ALA A 47 -8.42 13.85 8.90
CA ALA A 47 -7.91 12.54 8.51
C ALA A 47 -9.07 11.54 8.46
N ALA A 48 -9.09 10.64 7.49
CA ALA A 48 -10.02 9.53 7.43
C ALA A 48 -9.45 8.31 8.16
N VAL A 49 -10.33 7.57 8.81
CA VAL A 49 -10.02 6.42 9.67
C VAL A 49 -11.17 5.43 9.56
N GLU A 50 -10.89 4.14 9.60
CA GLU A 50 -11.95 3.14 9.63
C GLU A 50 -12.91 3.37 10.83
N SER A 51 -14.21 3.30 10.56
CA SER A 51 -15.26 3.60 11.54
C SER A 51 -15.35 2.51 12.62
N TYR A 52 -15.10 1.27 12.22
CA TYR A 52 -15.00 0.10 13.10
C TYR A 52 -13.54 -0.35 13.14
N GLY A 53 -12.87 -0.16 14.28
CA GLY A 53 -11.47 -0.53 14.45
C GLY A 53 -10.83 0.06 15.70
N LEU A 54 -9.53 0.33 15.64
CA LEU A 54 -8.74 0.80 16.78
C LEU A 54 -9.07 2.25 17.13
N ALA A 55 -9.96 2.43 18.11
CA ALA A 55 -10.32 3.75 18.67
C ALA A 55 -9.10 4.64 19.00
N PRO A 56 -7.99 4.11 19.57
CA PRO A 56 -6.80 4.92 19.86
C PRO A 56 -6.22 5.66 18.63
N HIS A 57 -6.41 5.15 17.41
CA HIS A 57 -5.91 5.84 16.21
C HIS A 57 -6.64 7.17 15.98
N ARG A 58 -7.96 7.19 16.23
CA ARG A 58 -8.77 8.41 16.12
C ARG A 58 -8.41 9.42 17.19
N ASP A 59 -8.14 8.93 18.40
CA ASP A 59 -7.75 9.76 19.53
C ASP A 59 -6.43 10.47 19.26
N LEU A 60 -5.46 9.80 18.62
CA LEU A 60 -4.18 10.40 18.25
C LEU A 60 -4.32 11.52 17.21
N PHE A 61 -5.17 11.36 16.21
CA PHE A 61 -5.48 12.45 15.27
C PHE A 61 -6.19 13.61 15.95
N THR A 62 -7.17 13.30 16.81
CA THR A 62 -7.94 14.32 17.54
C THR A 62 -7.06 15.09 18.52
N ALA A 63 -6.15 14.41 19.23
CA ALA A 63 -5.18 15.03 20.12
C ALA A 63 -4.21 15.97 19.40
N ALA A 64 -3.92 15.71 18.11
CA ALA A 64 -3.17 16.62 17.25
C ALA A 64 -4.02 17.78 16.68
N GLY A 65 -5.32 17.86 17.01
CA GLY A 65 -6.23 18.91 16.54
C GLY A 65 -6.76 18.69 15.13
N LEU A 66 -6.77 17.44 14.64
CA LEU A 66 -7.40 17.04 13.39
C LEU A 66 -8.81 16.51 13.65
N ARG A 67 -9.75 16.78 12.73
CA ARG A 67 -11.04 16.07 12.71
C ARG A 67 -10.86 14.67 12.11
N THR A 68 -11.74 13.75 12.44
CA THR A 68 -11.77 12.43 11.81
C THR A 68 -12.98 12.26 10.88
N LEU A 69 -12.78 11.68 9.70
CA LEU A 69 -13.84 11.10 8.87
C LEU A 69 -13.90 9.59 9.14
N PRO A 70 -14.97 9.05 9.73
CA PRO A 70 -15.14 7.60 9.83
C PRO A 70 -15.43 7.02 8.44
N LEU A 71 -14.68 6.00 8.02
CA LEU A 71 -14.93 5.22 6.82
C LEU A 71 -15.63 3.91 7.21
N PRO A 72 -16.90 3.69 6.80
CA PRO A 72 -17.57 2.41 6.99
C PRO A 72 -16.76 1.25 6.42
N VAL A 73 -16.82 0.09 7.09
CA VAL A 73 -16.18 -1.15 6.67
C VAL A 73 -17.29 -2.16 6.36
N ASP A 74 -17.19 -2.80 5.21
CA ASP A 74 -18.06 -3.90 4.78
C ASP A 74 -17.21 -5.13 4.37
N GLU A 75 -17.82 -6.11 3.71
CA GLU A 75 -17.15 -7.35 3.29
C GLU A 75 -16.02 -7.14 2.25
N TYR A 76 -15.81 -5.92 1.77
CA TYR A 76 -14.72 -5.54 0.88
C TYR A 76 -13.72 -4.56 1.52
N GLY A 77 -13.81 -4.36 2.84
CA GLY A 77 -12.96 -3.46 3.62
C GLY A 77 -13.54 -2.06 3.77
N ALA A 78 -12.69 -1.06 3.99
CA ALA A 78 -13.10 0.33 4.13
C ALA A 78 -13.70 0.89 2.84
N ARG A 79 -14.79 1.67 2.92
CA ARG A 79 -15.42 2.36 1.80
C ARG A 79 -14.63 3.60 1.37
N THR A 80 -13.62 3.38 0.54
CA THR A 80 -12.67 4.43 0.11
C THR A 80 -13.28 5.45 -0.84
N ASP A 81 -14.42 5.15 -1.48
CA ASP A 81 -15.19 6.06 -2.31
C ASP A 81 -15.64 7.32 -1.55
N GLU A 82 -15.87 7.20 -0.24
CA GLU A 82 -16.29 8.32 0.62
C GLU A 82 -15.22 9.42 0.76
N LEU A 83 -13.95 9.11 0.48
CA LEU A 83 -12.86 10.10 0.51
C LEU A 83 -13.05 11.21 -0.54
N SER A 84 -13.63 10.87 -1.69
CA SER A 84 -13.87 11.82 -2.78
C SER A 84 -14.93 12.87 -2.42
N ALA A 85 -15.86 12.53 -1.52
CA ALA A 85 -16.91 13.41 -1.04
C ALA A 85 -16.43 14.38 0.06
N ALA A 86 -15.20 14.22 0.57
CA ALA A 86 -14.68 14.96 1.71
C ALA A 86 -13.41 15.77 1.34
N PRO A 87 -13.58 16.97 0.73
CA PRO A 87 -12.47 17.73 0.15
C PRO A 87 -11.48 18.29 1.19
N ASP A 88 -11.79 18.25 2.48
CA ASP A 88 -10.92 18.68 3.58
C ASP A 88 -10.07 17.55 4.18
N VAL A 89 -10.23 16.30 3.70
CA VAL A 89 -9.40 15.16 4.10
C VAL A 89 -8.04 15.24 3.42
N ARG A 90 -6.97 15.04 4.20
CA ARG A 90 -5.58 15.04 3.71
C ARG A 90 -4.78 13.79 4.09
N ALA A 91 -5.39 12.89 4.86
CA ALA A 91 -4.79 11.63 5.25
C ALA A 91 -5.87 10.57 5.36
N ALA A 92 -5.56 9.31 5.04
CA ALA A 92 -6.43 8.16 5.28
C ALA A 92 -5.61 7.06 5.96
N LEU A 93 -5.98 6.65 7.17
CA LEU A 93 -5.37 5.54 7.89
C LEU A 93 -6.23 4.28 7.71
N LEU A 94 -5.65 3.26 7.10
CA LEU A 94 -6.31 2.00 6.73
C LEU A 94 -5.52 0.81 7.26
N THR A 95 -6.20 -0.31 7.45
CA THR A 95 -5.60 -1.62 7.73
C THR A 95 -5.83 -2.56 6.54
N PRO A 96 -5.18 -2.31 5.38
CA PRO A 96 -5.66 -2.84 4.11
C PRO A 96 -5.37 -4.33 3.92
N ALA A 97 -4.38 -4.89 4.62
CA ALA A 97 -4.04 -6.31 4.55
C ALA A 97 -5.03 -7.16 5.36
N HIS A 98 -5.23 -6.81 6.63
CA HIS A 98 -6.21 -7.43 7.52
C HIS A 98 -6.85 -6.34 8.36
N GLN A 99 -8.13 -6.09 8.12
CA GLN A 99 -8.83 -5.04 8.82
C GLN A 99 -8.98 -5.41 10.31
N TYR A 100 -8.63 -4.52 11.23
CA TYR A 100 -8.90 -4.80 12.66
C TYR A 100 -10.28 -4.28 13.09
N PRO A 101 -11.19 -5.09 13.66
CA PRO A 101 -11.01 -6.48 14.08
C PRO A 101 -11.62 -7.52 13.11
N THR A 102 -12.16 -7.10 11.97
CA THR A 102 -12.98 -7.99 11.11
C THR A 102 -12.16 -8.99 10.29
N GLY A 103 -10.86 -8.76 10.11
CA GLY A 103 -9.94 -9.54 9.30
C GLY A 103 -10.08 -9.31 7.79
N VAL A 104 -11.08 -8.55 7.33
CA VAL A 104 -11.32 -8.38 5.88
C VAL A 104 -10.15 -7.66 5.20
N THR A 105 -9.77 -8.11 4.01
CA THR A 105 -8.77 -7.42 3.20
C THR A 105 -9.43 -6.31 2.37
N LEU A 106 -8.76 -5.17 2.22
CA LEU A 106 -9.23 -4.11 1.33
C LEU A 106 -9.19 -4.57 -0.13
N HIS A 107 -10.36 -4.63 -0.77
CA HIS A 107 -10.53 -5.10 -2.14
C HIS A 107 -9.65 -4.32 -3.15
N PRO A 108 -9.09 -4.95 -4.21
CA PRO A 108 -8.23 -4.29 -5.18
C PRO A 108 -8.81 -3.00 -5.78
N ASP A 109 -10.10 -2.97 -6.07
CA ASP A 109 -10.76 -1.76 -6.62
C ASP A 109 -10.75 -0.60 -5.62
N ARG A 110 -10.91 -0.89 -4.32
CA ARG A 110 -10.85 0.13 -3.26
C ARG A 110 -9.44 0.63 -3.02
N ARG A 111 -8.44 -0.25 -3.18
CA ARG A 111 -7.03 0.14 -3.23
C ARG A 111 -6.76 1.09 -4.39
N ALA A 112 -7.30 0.80 -5.58
CA ALA A 112 -7.17 1.69 -6.73
C ALA A 112 -7.80 3.08 -6.44
N VAL A 113 -9.00 3.10 -5.87
CA VAL A 113 -9.70 4.35 -5.49
C VAL A 113 -8.89 5.20 -4.50
N VAL A 114 -8.37 4.61 -3.41
CA VAL A 114 -7.61 5.40 -2.42
C VAL A 114 -6.25 5.86 -2.95
N ILE A 115 -5.61 5.09 -3.83
CA ILE A 115 -4.38 5.51 -4.51
C ILE A 115 -4.66 6.69 -5.45
N ASP A 116 -5.75 6.63 -6.22
CA ASP A 116 -6.15 7.71 -7.12
C ASP A 116 -6.52 8.98 -6.33
N TRP A 117 -7.29 8.83 -5.25
CA TRP A 117 -7.58 9.92 -4.32
C TRP A 117 -6.31 10.59 -3.78
N ALA A 118 -5.32 9.79 -3.32
CA ALA A 118 -4.07 10.33 -2.79
C ALA A 118 -3.30 11.14 -3.86
N ARG A 119 -3.28 10.65 -5.10
CA ARG A 119 -2.64 11.34 -6.24
C ARG A 119 -3.34 12.65 -6.59
N THR A 120 -4.66 12.64 -6.68
CA THR A 120 -5.45 13.80 -7.15
C THR A 120 -5.58 14.90 -6.09
N THR A 121 -5.53 14.54 -4.80
CA THR A 121 -5.71 15.49 -3.70
C THR A 121 -4.41 15.89 -2.99
N THR A 122 -3.27 15.32 -3.41
CA THR A 122 -2.00 15.35 -2.65
C THR A 122 -2.16 14.82 -1.21
N GLY A 123 -3.15 13.96 -0.99
CA GLY A 123 -3.41 13.29 0.27
C GLY A 123 -2.43 12.14 0.53
N ILE A 124 -2.34 11.72 1.79
CA ILE A 124 -1.44 10.64 2.21
C ILE A 124 -2.26 9.42 2.62
N VAL A 125 -1.89 8.24 2.14
CA VAL A 125 -2.40 6.96 2.65
C VAL A 125 -1.43 6.45 3.70
N LEU A 126 -1.94 6.20 4.90
CA LEU A 126 -1.22 5.57 6.00
C LEU A 126 -1.73 4.13 6.08
N GLU A 127 -0.84 3.17 5.92
CA GLU A 127 -1.17 1.76 6.09
C GLU A 127 -0.65 1.28 7.45
N ASP A 128 -1.56 0.77 8.27
CA ASP A 128 -1.20 0.01 9.48
C ASP A 128 -1.19 -1.48 9.13
N ASP A 129 0.03 -2.02 8.99
CA ASP A 129 0.31 -3.42 8.65
C ASP A 129 0.77 -4.18 9.91
N TYR A 130 -0.08 -4.18 10.94
CA TYR A 130 0.26 -4.69 12.28
C TYR A 130 0.54 -6.20 12.31
N ASP A 131 0.00 -6.98 11.37
CA ASP A 131 0.14 -8.43 11.30
C ASP A 131 0.67 -8.94 9.95
N GLY A 132 1.27 -8.09 9.12
CA GLY A 132 1.66 -8.46 7.76
C GLY A 132 2.62 -9.64 7.61
N GLU A 133 3.21 -10.13 8.72
CA GLU A 133 4.05 -11.34 8.77
C GLU A 133 3.19 -12.62 8.66
N PHE A 134 1.92 -12.54 9.05
CA PHE A 134 0.93 -13.60 9.00
C PHE A 134 0.11 -13.49 7.71
N ARG A 135 0.76 -13.71 6.57
CA ARG A 135 0.06 -13.81 5.28
C ARG A 135 -0.68 -15.13 5.19
N TYR A 136 -1.98 -15.13 5.49
CA TYR A 136 -2.82 -16.31 5.31
C TYR A 136 -3.29 -16.53 3.86
N ASP A 137 -3.21 -15.53 2.96
CA ASP A 137 -3.82 -15.60 1.61
C ASP A 137 -2.91 -15.27 0.41
N ARG A 138 -1.66 -15.72 0.40
CA ARG A 138 -0.91 -15.84 -0.87
C ARG A 138 -0.21 -17.20 -0.96
N GLN A 139 -0.78 -18.10 -1.76
CA GLN A 139 -0.03 -19.20 -2.34
C GLN A 139 1.15 -18.59 -3.13
N PRO A 140 2.41 -19.01 -2.90
CA PRO A 140 3.53 -18.52 -3.69
C PRO A 140 3.30 -18.93 -5.15
N VAL A 141 3.30 -17.96 -6.07
CA VAL A 141 3.47 -18.26 -7.49
C VAL A 141 4.96 -18.53 -7.68
N ASP A 142 5.30 -19.75 -8.05
CA ASP A 142 6.68 -20.14 -8.37
C ASP A 142 7.23 -19.22 -9.48
N PRO A 143 8.43 -18.63 -9.32
CA PRO A 143 9.09 -17.94 -10.42
C PRO A 143 9.72 -18.99 -11.33
N THR A 144 8.98 -19.46 -12.35
CA THR A 144 9.62 -20.15 -13.48
C THR A 144 10.46 -19.12 -14.23
N PRO A 145 11.79 -19.28 -14.35
CA PRO A 145 12.63 -18.31 -15.05
C PRO A 145 12.33 -18.36 -16.56
N LEU A 146 11.96 -17.21 -17.14
CA LEU A 146 11.99 -17.03 -18.59
C LEU A 146 13.45 -17.02 -19.04
N GLN A 147 13.92 -18.14 -19.59
CA GLN A 147 15.17 -18.19 -20.33
C GLN A 147 15.00 -17.42 -21.63
N PHE A 148 15.74 -16.33 -21.79
CA PHE A 148 15.96 -15.70 -23.08
C PHE A 148 17.03 -16.50 -23.82
N GLU A 149 16.64 -17.36 -24.76
CA GLU A 149 17.58 -17.93 -25.72
C GLU A 149 18.07 -16.82 -26.67
N LYS A 150 19.39 -16.59 -26.66
CA LYS A 150 20.06 -15.80 -27.70
C LYS A 150 19.95 -16.57 -29.02
N ALA A 151 19.26 -15.99 -29.99
CA ALA A 151 19.35 -16.42 -31.39
C ALA A 151 20.78 -16.20 -31.90
N ALA A 152 21.60 -17.26 -31.86
CA ALA A 152 22.86 -17.31 -32.58
C ALA A 152 22.57 -17.80 -34.01
N GLY A 153 22.70 -16.89 -34.97
CA GLY A 153 22.65 -17.24 -36.38
C GLY A 153 23.84 -18.11 -36.77
N GLN A 154 23.58 -19.16 -37.56
CA GLN A 154 24.56 -19.76 -38.45
C GLN A 154 23.90 -20.05 -39.79
N ARG A 155 24.47 -19.45 -40.83
CA ARG A 155 24.24 -19.78 -42.24
C ARG A 155 24.94 -21.10 -42.53
N HIS A 156 24.27 -22.01 -43.24
CA HIS A 156 24.92 -22.80 -44.27
C HIS A 156 23.94 -23.19 -45.37
N ASP A 157 24.20 -22.57 -46.52
CA ASP A 157 24.02 -22.98 -47.90
C ASP A 157 23.57 -24.44 -48.18
N ARG A 158 22.53 -24.58 -49.03
CA ARG A 158 22.51 -25.48 -50.21
C ARG A 158 21.21 -25.29 -51.03
N ALA A 159 21.35 -24.78 -52.25
CA ALA A 159 20.39 -24.88 -53.35
C ALA A 159 20.55 -26.24 -54.10
N PRO A 160 19.83 -26.52 -55.20
CA PRO A 160 18.38 -26.48 -55.42
C PRO A 160 17.86 -27.83 -55.99
N ALA A 161 16.54 -28.03 -56.09
CA ALA A 161 15.97 -29.02 -57.00
C ALA A 161 14.71 -28.49 -57.69
N MET A 162 14.80 -28.35 -59.01
CA MET A 162 13.68 -28.18 -59.92
C MET A 162 12.75 -29.39 -59.85
N ARG A 163 11.43 -29.19 -60.00
CA ARG A 163 10.67 -29.90 -61.04
C ARG A 163 9.35 -29.22 -61.37
N HIS A 164 9.11 -29.15 -62.67
CA HIS A 164 7.87 -28.77 -63.35
C HIS A 164 6.68 -29.67 -62.99
N GLY A 165 5.50 -29.10 -63.12
CA GLY A 165 4.18 -29.73 -63.12
C GLY A 165 3.10 -28.68 -63.03
#